data_AF-A0A413EF74-F1
#
_entry.id   AF-A0A413EF74-F1
#
_cell.length_a   1.000
_cell.length_b   1.000
_cell.length_c   1.000
_cell.angle_alpha   90.00
_cell.angle_beta   90.00
_cell.angle_gamma   90.00
#
_symmetry.space_group_name_H-M   'P 1'
#
loop_
_entity.id
_entity.type
_entity.pdbx_description
1 polymer ?
#
loop_
_entity_poly.entity_id
_entity_poly.type
_entity_poly.pdbx_seq_one_letter_code
_entity_poly.pdbx_strand_id
1 'polypeptide(L)'
;MKITPELGNRNYYKLRQQIIEHQFGILKRQWGFTYTLMKGKANVLSEVNIFMTIYNLTRCINIMGMDELKRRLRAFLPLVSLYMSLLLIKYEMQKKEFYLAI
;
A
#
# COMPACT_ATOMS: atom_id res chain seq x y z
N MET A 1 6.70 -1.48 21.87
CA MET A 1 7.37 -0.16 21.74
C MET A 1 6.73 0.58 20.57
N LYS A 2 5.85 1.55 20.82
CA LYS A 2 5.24 2.37 19.76
C LYS A 2 6.24 3.47 19.39
N ILE A 3 6.86 3.39 18.22
CA ILE A 3 7.76 4.45 17.75
C ILE A 3 6.89 5.51 17.06
N THR A 4 6.69 6.64 17.72
CA THR A 4 6.00 7.82 17.15
C THR A 4 6.91 8.50 16.11
N PRO A 5 6.38 8.90 14.94
CA PRO A 5 7.14 9.62 13.92
C PRO A 5 7.20 11.11 14.30
N GLU A 6 7.98 11.42 15.32
CA GLU A 6 8.31 12.79 15.69
C GLU A 6 9.58 13.23 14.95
N LEU A 7 9.54 14.46 14.41
CA LEU A 7 10.58 15.06 13.59
C LEU A 7 11.84 15.29 14.46
N GLY A 8 12.70 14.26 14.56
CA GLY A 8 13.86 14.25 15.45
C GLY A 8 14.24 12.85 15.98
N ASN A 9 13.38 11.84 15.81
CA ASN A 9 13.66 10.50 16.29
C ASN A 9 14.68 9.75 15.41
N ARG A 10 15.97 9.95 15.69
CA ARG A 10 17.10 9.33 14.95
C ARG A 10 17.00 7.80 14.88
N ASN A 11 16.48 7.16 15.93
CA ASN A 11 16.35 5.71 15.98
C ASN A 11 15.26 5.21 15.03
N TYR A 12 14.14 5.94 14.93
CA TYR A 12 13.09 5.66 13.94
C TYR A 12 13.63 5.70 12.50
N TYR A 13 14.38 6.76 12.15
CA TYR A 13 14.95 6.90 10.81
C TYR A 13 15.98 5.81 10.49
N LYS A 14 16.83 5.43 11.46
CA LYS A 14 17.77 4.30 11.31
C LYS A 14 17.06 2.98 11.08
N LEU A 15 16.01 2.69 11.85
CA LEU A 15 15.24 1.46 11.67
C LEU A 15 14.56 1.43 10.30
N ARG A 16 13.96 2.54 9.88
CA ARG A 16 13.37 2.65 8.55
C ARG A 16 14.42 2.40 7.46
N GLN A 17 15.59 3.02 7.57
CA GLN A 17 16.70 2.83 6.66
C GLN A 17 17.07 1.34 6.53
N GLN A 18 17.25 0.64 7.65
CA GLN A 18 17.56 -0.79 7.67
C GLN A 18 16.47 -1.63 6.97
N ILE A 19 15.20 -1.32 7.20
CA ILE A 19 14.07 -2.04 6.58
C ILE A 19 14.03 -1.79 5.06
N ILE A 20 14.20 -0.54 4.63
CA ILE A 20 14.06 -0.19 3.21
C ILE A 20 15.28 -0.58 2.37
N GLU A 21 16.49 -0.56 2.94
CA GLU A 21 17.73 -0.82 2.22
C GLU A 21 17.74 -2.22 1.61
N HIS A 22 17.24 -3.20 2.35
CA HIS A 22 17.10 -4.55 1.82
C HIS A 22 16.16 -4.57 0.60
N GLN A 23 15.00 -3.91 0.68
CA GLN A 23 14.02 -3.89 -0.41
C GLN A 23 14.55 -3.21 -1.66
N PHE A 24 15.17 -2.04 -1.50
CA PHE A 24 15.83 -1.35 -2.58
C PHE A 24 17.01 -2.14 -3.15
N GLY A 25 17.73 -2.89 -2.31
CA GLY A 25 18.80 -3.79 -2.74
C GLY A 25 18.29 -4.91 -3.66
N ILE A 26 17.19 -5.56 -3.30
CA ILE A 26 16.55 -6.60 -4.13
C ILE A 26 16.06 -6.01 -5.45
N LEU A 27 15.32 -4.90 -5.40
CA LEU A 27 14.80 -4.23 -6.59
C LEU A 27 15.91 -3.86 -7.57
N LYS A 28 16.99 -3.25 -7.08
CA LYS A 28 18.10 -2.79 -7.93
C LYS A 28 18.94 -3.95 -8.46
N ARG A 29 19.35 -4.88 -7.60
CA ARG A 29 20.33 -5.93 -7.95
C ARG A 29 19.70 -7.18 -8.56
N GLN A 30 18.59 -7.65 -8.00
CA GLN A 30 17.94 -8.87 -8.48
C GLN A 30 16.92 -8.58 -9.59
N TRP A 31 16.18 -7.48 -9.50
CA TRP A 31 15.14 -7.15 -10.47
C TRP A 31 15.61 -6.16 -11.55
N GLY A 32 16.85 -5.67 -11.47
CA GLY A 32 17.42 -4.76 -12.45
C GLY A 32 16.76 -3.37 -12.50
N PHE A 33 16.04 -2.97 -11.44
CA PHE A 33 15.39 -1.66 -11.35
C PHE A 33 16.43 -0.56 -11.12
N THR A 34 17.08 -0.14 -12.21
CA THR A 34 18.22 0.80 -12.19
C THR A 34 17.79 2.25 -12.42
N TYR A 35 16.74 2.47 -13.21
CA TYR A 35 16.15 3.78 -13.49
C TYR A 35 14.63 3.68 -13.54
N THR A 36 13.97 4.80 -13.27
CA THR A 36 12.52 4.95 -13.49
C THR A 36 12.28 5.41 -14.92
N LEU A 37 11.30 4.83 -15.59
CA LEU A 37 10.92 5.25 -16.93
C LEU A 37 10.18 6.60 -16.91
N MET A 38 9.39 6.83 -15.87
CA MET A 38 8.55 8.01 -15.75
C MET A 38 9.34 9.24 -15.32
N LYS A 39 8.80 10.41 -15.69
CA LYS A 39 9.32 11.72 -15.27
C LYS A 39 8.31 12.47 -14.42
N GLY A 40 8.82 13.30 -13.52
CA GLY A 40 8.01 14.06 -12.56
C GLY A 40 7.74 13.27 -11.27
N LYS A 41 7.80 13.97 -10.13
CA LYS A 41 7.77 13.37 -8.79
C LYS A 41 6.58 12.42 -8.58
N ALA A 42 5.38 12.84 -8.96
CA ALA A 42 4.17 12.03 -8.77
C ALA A 42 4.25 10.71 -9.56
N ASN A 43 4.67 10.75 -10.82
CA ASN A 43 4.72 9.57 -11.69
C ASN A 43 5.83 8.61 -11.26
N VAL A 44 7.00 9.14 -10.90
CA VAL A 44 8.11 8.35 -10.37
C VAL A 44 7.71 7.65 -9.06
N LEU A 45 6.98 8.35 -8.18
CA LEU A 45 6.47 7.75 -6.96
C LEU A 45 5.47 6.63 -7.25
N SER A 46 4.57 6.81 -8.22
CA SER A 46 3.64 5.76 -8.64
C SER A 46 4.38 4.52 -9.15
N GLU A 47 5.39 4.70 -9.99
CA GLU A 47 6.22 3.60 -10.53
C GLU A 47 6.88 2.82 -9.38
N VAL A 48 7.58 3.50 -8.47
CA VAL A 48 8.23 2.88 -7.32
C VAL A 48 7.22 2.19 -6.39
N ASN A 49 6.05 2.79 -6.17
CA ASN A 49 5.00 2.22 -5.33
C ASN A 49 4.46 0.90 -5.91
N ILE A 50 4.32 0.79 -7.23
CA ILE A 50 3.90 -0.44 -7.89
C ILE A 50 4.95 -1.53 -7.64
N PHE A 51 6.23 -1.24 -7.87
CA PHE A 51 7.31 -2.19 -7.61
C PHE A 51 7.36 -2.67 -6.16
N MET A 52 7.21 -1.76 -5.20
CA MET A 52 7.16 -2.10 -3.77
C MET A 52 5.94 -2.95 -3.43
N THR A 53 4.79 -2.70 -4.06
CA THR A 53 3.58 -3.51 -3.89
C THR A 53 3.80 -4.93 -4.40
N ILE A 54 4.39 -5.09 -5.59
CA ILE A 54 4.71 -6.40 -6.16
C ILE A 54 5.70 -7.14 -5.25
N TYR A 55 6.77 -6.45 -4.79
CA TYR A 55 7.74 -7.04 -3.87
C TYR A 55 7.06 -7.59 -2.59
N ASN A 56 6.19 -6.79 -1.96
CA ASN A 56 5.47 -7.21 -0.77
C ASN A 56 4.52 -8.39 -1.06
N LEU A 57 3.85 -8.40 -2.20
CA LEU A 57 2.99 -9.50 -2.60
C LEU A 57 3.78 -10.79 -2.82
N THR A 58 4.93 -10.72 -3.52
CA THR A 58 5.84 -11.86 -3.69
C THR A 58 6.32 -12.38 -2.33
N ARG A 59 6.63 -11.50 -1.38
CA ARG A 59 6.99 -11.89 -0.01
C ARG A 59 5.84 -12.59 0.71
N CYS A 60 4.62 -12.09 0.59
CA CYS A 60 3.43 -12.75 1.15
C CYS A 60 3.26 -14.17 0.59
N ILE A 61 3.43 -14.35 -0.72
CA ILE A 61 3.37 -15.67 -1.36
C ILE A 61 4.49 -16.57 -0.83
N ASN A 62 5.73 -16.07 -0.74
CA ASN A 62 6.88 -16.86 -0.30
C ASN A 62 6.80 -17.27 1.19
N ILE A 63 6.19 -16.44 2.05
CA ILE A 63 6.08 -16.73 3.49
C ILE A 63 4.90 -17.66 3.79
N MET A 64 3.75 -17.42 3.17
CA MET A 64 2.49 -18.07 3.55
C MET A 64 2.05 -19.15 2.55
N GLY A 65 2.57 -19.13 1.33
CA GLY A 65 2.08 -19.94 0.21
C GLY A 65 0.90 -19.28 -0.52
N MET A 66 0.73 -19.67 -1.79
CA MET A 66 -0.31 -19.13 -2.67
C MET A 66 -1.73 -19.46 -2.19
N ASP A 67 -1.95 -20.68 -1.69
CA ASP A 67 -3.30 -21.13 -1.28
C ASP A 67 -3.79 -20.41 -0.03
N GLU A 68 -2.91 -20.24 0.96
CA GLU A 68 -3.22 -19.49 2.18
C GLU A 68 -3.48 -18.02 1.87
N LEU A 69 -2.69 -17.41 0.97
CA LEU A 69 -2.92 -16.05 0.53
C LEU A 69 -4.30 -15.90 -0.12
N LYS A 70 -4.66 -16.79 -1.05
CA LYS A 70 -5.99 -16.81 -1.68
C LYS A 70 -7.11 -16.98 -0.67
N ARG A 71 -6.94 -17.87 0.31
CA ARG A 71 -7.93 -18.11 1.37
C ARG A 71 -8.18 -16.84 2.19
N ARG A 72 -7.12 -16.16 2.64
CA ARG A 72 -7.22 -14.90 3.39
C ARG A 72 -7.84 -13.76 2.58
N LEU A 73 -7.44 -13.63 1.32
CA LEU A 73 -8.03 -12.63 0.42
C LEU A 73 -9.53 -12.86 0.24
N ARG A 74 -9.96 -14.10 0.01
CA ARG A 74 -11.39 -14.44 -0.08
C ARG A 74 -12.15 -14.12 1.19
N ALA A 75 -11.57 -14.41 2.36
CA ALA A 75 -12.18 -14.08 3.65
C ALA A 75 -12.32 -12.56 3.88
N PHE A 76 -11.48 -11.75 3.23
CA PHE A 76 -11.51 -10.29 3.32
C PHE A 76 -12.55 -9.64 2.38
N LEU A 77 -12.93 -10.31 1.28
CA LEU A 77 -13.87 -9.76 0.28
C LEU A 77 -15.22 -9.28 0.86
N PRO A 78 -15.88 -9.99 1.80
CA PRO A 78 -17.14 -9.52 2.37
C PRO A 78 -17.01 -8.19 3.13
N LEU A 79 -15.88 -7.99 3.82
CA LEU A 79 -15.61 -6.73 4.53
C LEU A 79 -15.43 -5.57 3.57
N VAL A 80 -14.73 -5.80 2.45
CA VAL A 80 -14.60 -4.81 1.38
C VAL A 80 -15.95 -4.49 0.77
N SER A 81 -16.76 -5.52 0.47
CA SER A 81 -18.11 -5.35 -0.06
C SER A 81 -19.00 -4.51 0.87
N LEU A 82 -18.96 -4.79 2.18
CA LEU A 82 -19.70 -4.04 3.18
C LEU A 82 -19.22 -2.59 3.27
N TYR A 83 -17.91 -2.36 3.26
CA TYR A 83 -17.37 -1.01 3.27
C TYR A 83 -17.82 -0.20 2.03
N MET A 84 -17.77 -0.82 0.85
CA MET A 84 -18.21 -0.19 -0.39
C MET A 84 -19.72 0.10 -0.38
N SER A 85 -20.56 -0.80 0.15
CA SER A 85 -21.99 -0.53 0.27
C SER A 85 -22.29 0.63 1.22
N LEU A 86 -21.58 0.72 2.35
CA LEU A 86 -21.69 1.85 3.28
C LEU A 86 -21.23 3.17 2.66
N LEU A 87 -20.16 3.16 1.87
CA LEU A 87 -19.71 4.34 1.13
C LEU A 87 -20.76 4.81 0.10
N LEU A 88 -21.39 3.89 -0.62
CA LEU A 88 -22.47 4.20 -1.56
C LEU A 88 -23.69 4.79 -0.84
N ILE A 89 -24.10 4.21 0.29
CA ILE A 89 -25.20 4.74 1.10
C ILE A 89 -24.87 6.16 1.58
N LYS A 90 -23.65 6.38 2.08
CA LYS A 90 -23.21 7.71 2.52
C LYS A 90 -23.27 8.73 1.37
N TYR A 91 -22.83 8.33 0.18
CA TYR A 91 -22.88 9.17 -1.02
C TYR A 91 -24.33 9.54 -1.39
N GLU A 92 -25.25 8.56 -1.40
CA GLU A 92 -26.67 8.81 -1.69
C GLU A 92 -27.35 9.71 -0.65
N MET A 93 -27.01 9.56 0.63
CA MET A 93 -27.52 10.46 1.68
C MET A 93 -27.03 11.89 1.47
N GLN A 94 -25.73 12.11 1.25
CA GLN A 94 -25.17 13.43 0.98
C GLN A 94 -25.79 14.08 -0.27
N LYS A 95 -26.06 13.27 -1.30
CA LYS A 95 -26.72 13.71 -2.52
C LYS A 95 -28.16 14.14 -2.26
N LYS A 96 -28.95 13.38 -1.47
CA LYS A 96 -30.32 13.75 -1.09
C LYS A 96 -30.38 15.06 -0.32
N GLU A 97 -29.51 15.24 0.68
CA GLU A 97 -29.40 16.48 1.46
C GLU A 97 -29.12 17.70 0.56
N PHE A 98 -28.28 17.53 -0.47
CA PHE A 98 -28.00 18.60 -1.42
C PHE A 98 -29.21 18.98 -2.28
N TYR A 99 -30.03 18.02 -2.74
CA TYR A 99 -31.26 18.33 -3.49
C TYR A 99 -32.37 18.94 -2.62
N LEU A 100 -32.41 18.62 -1.32
CA LEU A 100 -33.37 19.21 -0.37
C LEU A 100 -32.96 20.64 0.07
N ALA A 101 -31.69 21.00 -0.09
CA ALA A 101 -31.15 22.32 0.26
C ALA A 101 -31.24 23.35 -0.89
N ILE A 102 -31.76 22.96 -2.06
CA ILE A 102 -32.02 23.82 -3.23
C ILE A 102 -33.53 23.95 -3.41
#